data_AF-A0A2E8DS02-F1
#
_entry.id   AF-A0A2E8DS02-F1
#
_cell.length_a   1.000
_cell.length_b   1.000
_cell.length_c   1.000
_cell.angle_alpha   90.00
_cell.angle_beta   90.00
_cell.angle_gamma   90.00
#
_symmetry.space_group_name_H-M   'P 1'
#
loop_
_entity.id
_entity.type
_entity.pdbx_description
1 polymer ?
#
loop_
_entity_poly.entity_id
_entity_poly.type
_entity_poly.pdbx_seq_one_letter_code
_entity_poly.pdbx_strand_id
1 'polypeptide(L)'
;MPTETEWEFTARGGLVGKKYSWGDDKELARDYANYQGTDGKDKWRYTAPVGSFKANGYRLYDMAGNVWVWWQGWCDSSQHQKVLLGGSWFYNT
;
A
#
# COMPACT_ATOMS: atom_id res chain seq x y z
N MET A 1 -10.83 -3.91 -12.37
CA MET A 1 -9.77 -3.54 -11.40
C MET A 1 -9.77 -2.01 -11.31
N PRO A 2 -9.42 -1.39 -10.18
CA PRO A 2 -9.51 0.07 -10.04
C PRO A 2 -8.64 0.78 -11.10
N THR A 3 -9.04 1.98 -11.51
CA THR A 3 -8.18 2.92 -12.23
C THR A 3 -7.09 3.47 -11.30
N GLU A 4 -6.06 4.11 -11.86
CA GLU A 4 -4.95 4.67 -11.06
C GLU A 4 -5.49 5.77 -10.14
N THR A 5 -6.35 6.65 -10.66
CA THR A 5 -7.01 7.70 -9.88
C THR A 5 -7.90 7.12 -8.78
N GLU A 6 -8.69 6.08 -9.06
CA GLU A 6 -9.50 5.42 -8.03
C GLU A 6 -8.62 4.77 -6.96
N TRP A 7 -7.51 4.16 -7.36
CA TRP A 7 -6.58 3.56 -6.42
C TRP A 7 -5.87 4.60 -5.57
N GLU A 8 -5.33 5.65 -6.16
CA GLU A 8 -4.68 6.73 -5.44
C GLU A 8 -5.67 7.43 -4.49
N PHE A 9 -6.89 7.69 -4.96
CA PHE A 9 -7.95 8.27 -4.14
C PHE A 9 -8.26 7.39 -2.92
N THR A 10 -8.43 6.09 -3.15
CA THR A 10 -8.73 5.14 -2.06
C THR A 10 -7.54 4.92 -1.14
N ALA A 11 -6.31 4.86 -1.67
CA ALA A 11 -5.05 4.73 -0.90
C ALA A 11 -4.83 5.92 0.01
N ARG A 12 -5.09 7.15 -0.47
CA ARG A 12 -5.00 8.37 0.33
C ARG A 12 -5.97 8.42 1.51
N GLY A 13 -7.07 7.67 1.45
CA GLY A 13 -7.98 7.53 2.61
C GLY A 13 -8.57 8.87 3.08
N GLY A 14 -8.78 9.82 2.18
CA GLY A 14 -9.28 11.17 2.49
C GLY A 14 -8.20 12.20 2.85
N LEU A 15 -6.91 11.83 2.85
CA LEU A 15 -5.80 12.74 3.09
C LEU A 15 -5.37 13.47 1.80
N VAL A 16 -5.12 14.78 1.90
CA VAL A 16 -4.66 15.62 0.77
C VAL A 16 -3.16 15.92 0.92
N GLY A 17 -2.39 15.64 -0.14
CA GLY A 17 -0.96 16.00 -0.21
C GLY A 17 -0.06 15.22 0.75
N LYS A 18 -0.52 14.08 1.27
CA LYS A 18 0.24 13.24 2.20
C LYS A 18 1.03 12.16 1.47
N LYS A 19 2.19 11.81 2.05
CA LYS A 19 3.09 10.80 1.50
C LYS A 19 2.57 9.38 1.67
N TYR A 20 1.97 9.06 2.81
CA TYR A 20 1.44 7.74 3.14
C TYR A 20 -0.07 7.78 3.37
N SER A 21 -0.71 6.61 3.35
CA SER A 21 -2.16 6.46 3.60
C SER A 21 -2.58 6.81 5.03
N TRP A 22 -1.61 7.00 5.93
CA TRP A 22 -1.78 7.41 7.32
C TRP A 22 -1.19 8.79 7.64
N GLY A 23 -0.62 9.51 6.66
CA GLY A 23 0.00 10.82 6.86
C GLY A 23 1.44 10.89 6.36
N ASP A 24 2.26 11.74 6.98
CA ASP A 24 3.66 11.94 6.56
C ASP A 24 4.66 11.27 7.52
N ASP A 25 4.19 10.80 8.67
CA ASP A 25 5.03 10.19 9.69
C ASP A 25 5.39 8.75 9.31
N LYS A 26 6.67 8.53 9.04
CA LYS A 26 7.23 7.22 8.70
C LYS A 26 7.33 6.31 9.93
N GLU A 27 7.42 6.86 11.14
CA GLU A 27 7.52 6.06 12.37
C GLU A 27 6.24 5.25 12.62
N LEU A 28 5.11 5.75 12.11
CA LEU A 28 3.83 5.05 12.14
C LEU A 28 3.72 3.90 11.12
N ALA A 29 4.68 3.71 10.21
CA ALA A 29 4.52 2.74 9.14
C ALA A 29 4.27 1.31 9.65
N ARG A 30 4.89 0.92 10.77
CA ARG A 30 4.69 -0.41 11.40
C ARG A 30 3.29 -0.63 11.98
N ASP A 31 2.53 0.44 12.18
CA ASP A 31 1.14 0.38 12.64
C ASP A 31 0.13 0.16 11.50
N TYR A 32 0.54 0.44 10.25
CA TYR A 32 -0.34 0.50 9.08
C TYR A 32 0.08 -0.42 7.92
N ALA A 33 1.31 -0.93 7.91
CA ALA A 33 1.84 -1.72 6.81
C ALA A 33 2.79 -2.83 7.28
N ASN A 34 2.78 -3.93 6.51
CA ASN A 34 3.81 -4.96 6.55
C ASN A 34 4.92 -4.63 5.56
N TYR A 35 6.11 -4.27 6.04
CA TYR A 35 7.23 -3.89 5.17
C TYR A 35 8.59 -4.08 5.85
N GLN A 36 9.54 -4.70 5.13
CA GLN A 36 10.97 -4.77 5.46
C GLN A 36 11.30 -5.21 6.90
N GLY A 37 11.27 -6.52 7.13
CA GLY A 37 11.70 -7.12 8.41
C GLY A 37 10.59 -7.12 9.44
N THR A 38 10.90 -7.57 10.65
CA THR A 38 9.92 -7.77 11.71
C THR A 38 10.22 -6.89 12.91
N ASP A 39 9.32 -5.98 13.26
CA ASP A 39 9.40 -5.14 14.46
C ASP A 39 8.02 -4.58 14.84
N GLY A 40 7.82 -4.30 16.13
CA GLY A 40 6.58 -3.74 16.66
C GLY A 40 5.36 -4.61 16.33
N LYS A 41 4.38 -4.02 15.63
CA LYS A 41 3.18 -4.75 15.18
C LYS A 41 3.39 -5.56 13.91
N ASP A 42 4.39 -5.20 13.10
CA ASP A 42 4.75 -5.94 11.91
C ASP A 42 5.66 -7.11 12.28
N LYS A 43 5.05 -8.24 12.65
CA LYS A 43 5.74 -9.44 13.12
C LYS A 43 5.91 -10.51 12.04
N TRP A 44 5.56 -10.20 10.78
CA TRP A 44 5.55 -11.18 9.71
C TRP A 44 6.82 -11.09 8.87
N ARG A 45 7.53 -12.22 8.76
CA ARG A 45 8.72 -12.30 7.90
C ARG A 45 8.39 -12.21 6.41
N TYR A 46 7.17 -12.59 6.04
CA TYR A 46 6.66 -12.62 4.67
C TYR A 46 5.34 -11.86 4.62
N THR A 47 4.28 -12.41 4.04
CA THR A 47 2.95 -11.81 4.06
C THR A 47 2.30 -11.88 5.45
N ALA A 48 1.47 -10.88 5.73
CA ALA A 48 0.59 -10.83 6.89
C ALA A 48 -0.85 -11.17 6.45
N PRO A 49 -1.70 -11.72 7.34
CA PRO A 49 -3.13 -11.80 7.10
C PRO A 49 -3.70 -10.42 6.74
N VAL A 50 -4.61 -10.38 5.76
CA VAL A 50 -5.26 -9.13 5.34
C VAL A 50 -5.98 -8.50 6.53
N GLY A 51 -5.84 -7.19 6.70
CA GLY A 51 -6.45 -6.45 7.81
C GLY A 51 -5.71 -6.56 9.14
N SER A 52 -4.45 -7.02 9.15
CA SER A 52 -3.65 -7.10 10.38
C SER A 52 -3.22 -5.75 10.93
N PHE A 53 -3.23 -4.70 10.11
CA PHE A 53 -2.78 -3.35 10.44
C PHE A 53 -3.94 -2.37 10.52
N LYS A 54 -3.68 -1.13 10.94
CA LYS A 54 -4.70 -0.08 10.96
C LYS A 54 -5.16 0.25 9.54
N ALA A 55 -6.46 0.46 9.39
CA ALA A 55 -7.01 0.96 8.14
C ALA A 55 -6.74 2.46 7.94
N ASN A 56 -6.77 2.90 6.68
CA ASN A 56 -6.77 4.32 6.35
C ASN A 56 -8.14 4.98 6.67
N GLY A 57 -8.30 6.28 6.36
CA GLY A 57 -9.54 7.02 6.66
C GLY A 57 -10.81 6.50 5.96
N TYR A 58 -10.68 5.63 4.94
CA TYR A 58 -11.81 4.95 4.28
C TYR A 58 -12.03 3.52 4.76
N ARG A 59 -11.37 3.11 5.85
CA ARG A 59 -11.43 1.74 6.40
C ARG A 59 -10.89 0.68 5.44
N LEU A 60 -9.99 1.06 4.55
CA LEU A 60 -9.26 0.14 3.68
C LEU A 60 -7.93 -0.24 4.32
N TYR A 61 -7.59 -1.53 4.22
CA TYR A 61 -6.43 -2.14 4.82
C TYR A 61 -5.39 -2.49 3.76
N ASP A 62 -4.13 -2.62 4.18
CA ASP A 62 -3.03 -3.12 3.34
C ASP A 62 -2.84 -2.32 2.04
N MET A 63 -3.16 -1.02 2.08
CA MET A 63 -2.98 -0.09 0.95
C MET A 63 -1.48 0.21 0.68
N ALA A 64 -0.62 -0.11 1.64
CA ALA A 64 0.82 -0.06 1.53
C ALA A 64 1.45 -1.32 2.15
N GLY A 65 2.47 -1.86 1.50
CA GLY A 65 3.16 -3.08 1.94
C GLY A 65 2.33 -4.35 1.74
N ASN A 66 2.71 -5.40 2.46
CA ASN A 66 2.17 -6.76 2.34
C ASN A 66 2.38 -7.36 0.94
N VAL A 67 1.53 -7.03 -0.04
CA VAL A 67 1.63 -7.53 -1.42
C VAL A 67 1.36 -6.43 -2.42
N TRP A 68 2.04 -6.52 -3.56
CA TRP A 68 1.74 -5.68 -4.70
C TRP A 68 0.33 -6.01 -5.23
N VAL A 69 -0.42 -4.97 -5.58
CA VAL A 69 -1.73 -5.12 -6.20
C VAL A 69 -1.65 -4.80 -7.68
N TRP A 70 -2.24 -5.68 -8.51
CA TRP A 70 -2.32 -5.47 -9.96
C TRP A 70 -3.27 -4.34 -10.31
N TRP A 71 -2.82 -3.48 -11.22
CA TRP A 71 -3.63 -2.44 -11.83
C TRP A 71 -4.15 -2.87 -13.21
N GLN A 72 -5.27 -2.28 -13.65
CA GLN A 72 -5.84 -2.60 -14.98
C GLN A 72 -5.06 -1.98 -16.14
N GLY A 73 -4.41 -0.84 -15.92
CA GLY A 73 -3.74 -0.08 -16.97
C GLY A 73 -2.32 -0.56 -17.27
N TRP A 74 -1.75 0.05 -18.30
CA TRP A 74 -0.43 -0.26 -18.85
C TRP A 74 0.59 0.77 -18.35
N CYS A 75 1.83 0.34 -18.18
CA CYS A 75 2.95 1.19 -17.76
C CYS A 75 3.31 2.25 -18.82
N ASP A 76 3.11 1.91 -20.10
CA ASP A 76 3.42 2.76 -21.24
C ASP A 76 2.43 2.54 -22.39
N SER A 77 2.55 3.37 -23.43
CA SER A 77 1.76 3.26 -24.67
C SER A 77 2.06 2.01 -25.49
N SER A 78 3.17 1.31 -25.20
CA SER A 78 3.55 0.07 -25.88
C SER A 78 2.79 -1.15 -25.35
N GLN A 79 2.15 -1.04 -24.19
CA GLN A 79 1.27 -2.05 -23.60
C GLN A 79 1.94 -3.41 -23.33
N HIS A 80 3.25 -3.41 -23.07
CA HIS A 80 3.97 -4.65 -22.74
C HIS A 80 4.00 -4.98 -21.24
N GLN A 81 3.76 -3.99 -20.38
CA GLN A 81 3.88 -4.13 -18.94
C GLN A 81 2.66 -3.55 -18.22
N LYS A 82 2.14 -4.27 -17.23
CA LYS A 82 1.08 -3.81 -16.33
C LYS A 82 1.71 -3.16 -15.10
N VAL A 83 1.01 -2.19 -14.50
CA VAL A 83 1.48 -1.51 -13.29
C VAL A 83 1.12 -2.33 -12.04
N LEU A 84 2.02 -2.31 -11.07
CA LEU A 84 1.83 -2.83 -9.72
C LEU A 84 1.86 -1.65 -8.75
N LEU A 85 0.96 -1.65 -7.77
CA LEU A 85 0.80 -0.55 -6.82
C LEU A 85 0.88 -1.06 -5.36
N GLY A 86 1.24 -0.17 -4.43
CA GLY A 86 1.18 -0.42 -2.99
C GLY A 86 2.43 -1.01 -2.33
N GLY A 87 3.40 -1.54 -3.08
CA GLY A 87 4.58 -2.16 -2.48
C GLY A 87 4.31 -3.57 -1.93
N SER A 88 5.32 -4.20 -1.33
CA SER A 88 5.21 -5.50 -0.67
C SER A 88 6.01 -5.55 0.62
N TRP A 89 5.91 -6.67 1.33
CA TRP A 89 6.74 -6.96 2.50
C TRP A 89 8.26 -6.88 2.20
N PHE A 90 8.69 -7.06 0.95
CA PHE A 90 10.10 -7.06 0.56
C PHE A 90 10.59 -5.71 -0.01
N TYR A 91 9.78 -5.03 -0.83
CA TYR A 91 10.11 -3.75 -1.47
C TYR A 91 8.97 -2.74 -1.33
N ASN A 92 9.31 -1.50 -0.94
CA ASN A 92 8.37 -0.37 -0.95
C ASN A 92 8.79 0.64 -2.03
N THR A 93 7.82 1.27 -2.69
CA THR A 93 7.99 2.44 -3.58
C THR A 93 7.68 3.73 -2.84
#